data_AF-A0A1V5NBY7-F1
#
_entry.id   AF-A0A1V5NBY7-F1
#
_cell.length_a   1.000
_cell.length_b   1.000
_cell.length_c   1.000
_cell.angle_alpha   90.00
_cell.angle_beta   90.00
_cell.angle_gamma   90.00
#
_symmetry.space_group_name_H-M   'P 1'
#
loop_
_entity.id
_entity.type
_entity.pdbx_description
1 polymer ?
#
loop_
_entity_poly.entity_id
_entity_poly.type
_entity_poly.pdbx_seq_one_letter_code
_entity_poly.pdbx_strand_id
1 'polypeptide(L)'
;MLKEVVFLLPIMFGSFIANQVYQRVPGFQDWWIDFSQVPAVAGLLGSLWGYFIGCAVVWGTRIFGTFAFGKEAMGLGDVHLMGAAGAVIGPWPVVVAFFIAPFFGLVWAFICMFFKKMQQIPYGPFLSIGVLVVMILNDAVMNWLHFVFFH
;
A
#
# COMPACT_ATOMS: atom_id res chain seq x y z
N MET A 1 -6.45 3.55 19.30
CA MET A 1 -7.78 4.20 19.17
C MET A 1 -7.67 5.73 19.09
N LEU A 2 -7.91 6.53 20.15
CA LEU A 2 -7.88 8.01 20.01
C LEU A 2 -6.51 8.53 19.57
N LYS A 3 -5.42 7.93 20.06
CA LYS A 3 -4.05 8.36 19.75
C LYS A 3 -3.64 8.19 18.28
N GLU A 4 -4.17 7.19 17.58
CA GLU A 4 -3.84 6.95 16.15
C GLU A 4 -4.67 7.83 15.21
N VAL A 5 -5.94 8.06 15.54
CA VAL A 5 -6.81 9.00 14.80
C VAL A 5 -6.37 10.44 15.03
N VAL A 6 -6.00 10.79 16.26
CA VAL A 6 -5.41 12.09 16.60
C VAL A 6 -4.03 12.28 15.93
N PHE A 7 -3.29 11.19 15.69
CA PHE A 7 -2.02 11.27 14.94
C PHE A 7 -2.23 11.52 13.44
N LEU A 8 -3.31 11.02 12.84
CA LEU A 8 -3.64 11.23 11.43
C LEU A 8 -4.31 12.58 11.14
N LEU A 9 -5.05 13.14 12.11
CA LEU A 9 -5.80 14.39 11.97
C LEU A 9 -4.96 15.58 11.44
N PRO A 10 -3.74 15.84 11.95
CA PRO A 10 -2.88 16.91 11.45
C PRO A 10 -2.50 16.74 9.97
N ILE A 11 -2.26 15.50 9.53
CA ILE A 11 -1.90 15.18 8.14
C ILE A 11 -3.09 15.42 7.22
N MET A 12 -4.28 14.98 7.64
CA MET A 12 -5.54 15.20 6.91
C MET A 12 -5.86 16.70 6.78
N PHE A 13 -5.72 17.46 7.87
CA PHE A 13 -5.96 18.90 7.88
C PHE A 13 -4.94 19.67 7.04
N GLY A 14 -3.66 19.32 7.15
CA GLY A 14 -2.59 19.89 6.33
C GLY A 14 -2.79 19.62 4.85
N SER A 15 -3.20 18.40 4.48
CA SER A 15 -3.52 18.04 3.10
C SER A 15 -4.71 18.82 2.54
N PHE A 16 -5.74 19.09 3.37
CA PHE A 16 -6.90 19.89 2.95
C PHE A 16 -6.54 21.36 2.73
N ILE A 17 -5.73 21.95 3.62
CA ILE A 17 -5.24 23.32 3.48
C ILE A 17 -4.34 23.45 2.25
N ALA A 18 -3.44 22.50 2.03
CA ALA A 18 -2.58 22.48 0.85
C ALA A 18 -3.40 22.42 -0.45
N ASN A 19 -4.47 21.62 -0.49
CA ASN A 19 -5.37 21.55 -1.64
C ASN A 19 -6.12 22.88 -1.88
N GLN A 20 -6.56 23.54 -0.81
CA GLN A 20 -7.19 24.87 -0.92
C GLN A 20 -6.21 25.93 -1.42
N VAL A 21 -4.95 25.93 -0.97
CA VAL A 21 -3.93 26.87 -1.44
C VAL A 21 -3.57 26.62 -2.90
N TYR A 22 -3.44 25.35 -3.30
CA TYR A 22 -3.21 24.95 -4.69
C TYR A 22 -4.30 25.47 -5.64
N GLN A 23 -5.58 25.41 -5.23
CA GLN A 23 -6.69 25.87 -6.07
C GLN A 23 -6.89 27.40 -6.08
N ARG A 24 -6.37 28.13 -5.09
CA ARG A 24 -6.62 29.57 -4.91
C ARG A 24 -5.52 30.47 -5.49
N VAL A 25 -4.32 29.94 -5.73
CA VAL A 25 -3.15 30.73 -6.14
C VAL A 25 -2.50 30.14 -7.41
N PRO A 26 -2.84 30.66 -8.61
CA PRO A 26 -2.33 30.15 -9.89
C PRO A 26 -0.79 30.17 -9.99
N GLY A 27 -0.14 31.23 -9.48
CA GLY A 27 1.33 31.33 -9.50
C GLY A 27 2.05 30.31 -8.60
N PHE A 28 1.38 29.77 -7.58
CA PHE A 28 1.91 28.68 -6.77
C PHE A 28 1.70 27.32 -7.45
N GLN A 29 0.59 27.16 -8.17
CA GLN A 29 0.28 25.97 -8.95
C GLN A 29 1.30 25.74 -10.06
N ASP A 30 1.62 26.76 -10.85
CA ASP A 30 2.58 26.63 -11.96
C ASP A 30 3.99 26.28 -11.46
N TRP A 31 4.44 26.96 -10.40
CA TRP A 31 5.71 26.67 -9.74
C TRP A 31 5.77 25.24 -9.18
N TRP A 32 4.67 24.78 -8.57
CA TRP A 32 4.59 23.41 -8.03
C TRP A 32 4.63 22.35 -9.13
N ILE A 33 3.96 22.60 -10.26
CA ILE A 33 4.01 21.70 -11.42
C ILE A 33 5.44 21.66 -11.97
N ASP A 34 6.07 22.79 -12.24
CA ASP A 34 7.44 22.84 -12.77
C ASP A 34 8.45 22.16 -11.85
N PHE A 35 8.32 22.34 -10.53
CA PHE A 35 9.16 21.69 -9.54
C PHE A 35 8.91 20.17 -9.46
N SER A 36 7.64 19.75 -9.45
CA SER A 36 7.26 18.33 -9.33
C SER A 36 7.53 17.52 -10.60
N GLN A 37 7.59 18.16 -11.77
CA GLN A 37 7.89 17.52 -13.06
C GLN A 37 9.39 17.25 -13.26
N VAL A 38 10.27 17.74 -12.39
CA VAL A 38 11.69 17.37 -12.42
C VAL A 38 11.81 15.84 -12.21
N PRO A 39 12.45 15.08 -13.13
CA PRO A 39 12.41 13.61 -13.09
C PRO A 39 12.82 12.98 -11.75
N ALA A 40 13.84 13.56 -11.10
CA ALA A 40 14.30 13.10 -9.79
C ALA A 40 13.26 13.38 -8.69
N VAL A 41 12.60 14.53 -8.73
CA VAL A 41 11.57 14.93 -7.75
C VAL A 41 10.29 14.12 -7.98
N ALA A 42 9.87 13.95 -9.24
CA ALA A 42 8.74 13.11 -9.63
C ALA A 42 8.92 11.67 -9.15
N GLY A 43 10.09 11.07 -9.36
CA GLY A 43 10.41 9.72 -8.89
C GLY A 43 10.41 9.60 -7.37
N LEU A 44 10.99 10.59 -6.67
CA LEU A 44 10.98 10.62 -5.20
C LEU A 44 9.56 10.76 -4.63
N LEU A 45 8.77 11.69 -5.16
CA LEU A 45 7.39 11.88 -4.72
C LEU A 45 6.52 10.66 -5.07
N GLY A 46 6.72 10.06 -6.23
CA GLY A 46 6.02 8.84 -6.66
C GLY A 46 6.34 7.63 -5.79
N SER A 47 7.62 7.41 -5.46
CA SER A 47 8.05 6.34 -4.55
C SER A 47 7.59 6.57 -3.11
N LEU A 48 7.63 7.81 -2.62
CA LEU A 48 7.05 8.17 -1.32
C LEU A 48 5.55 7.90 -1.29
N TRP A 49 4.84 8.28 -2.35
CA TRP A 49 3.41 8.03 -2.48
C TRP A 49 3.10 6.52 -2.47
N GLY A 50 3.86 5.74 -3.23
CA GLY A 50 3.77 4.28 -3.22
C GLY A 50 4.05 3.69 -1.83
N TYR A 51 5.06 4.20 -1.12
CA TYR A 51 5.36 3.79 0.26
C TYR A 51 4.20 4.06 1.21
N PHE A 52 3.64 5.27 1.15
CA PHE A 52 2.51 5.63 2.01
C PHE A 52 1.28 4.78 1.73
N ILE A 53 0.96 4.51 0.46
CA ILE A 53 -0.16 3.63 0.12
C ILE A 53 0.09 2.19 0.61
N GLY A 54 1.29 1.64 0.38
CA GLY A 54 1.66 0.31 0.87
C GLY A 54 1.51 0.19 2.40
N CYS A 55 2.02 1.18 3.14
CA CYS A 55 1.86 1.27 4.59
C CYS A 55 0.38 1.41 4.99
N ALA A 56 -0.37 2.29 4.32
CA ALA A 56 -1.76 2.58 4.65
C ALA A 56 -2.68 1.37 4.48
N VAL A 57 -2.45 0.55 3.46
CA VAL A 57 -3.25 -0.67 3.23
C VAL A 57 -3.06 -1.65 4.38
N VAL A 58 -1.82 -2.03 4.72
CA VAL A 58 -1.55 -3.01 5.78
C VAL A 58 -1.94 -2.47 7.15
N TRP A 59 -1.65 -1.19 7.39
CA TRP A 59 -2.01 -0.57 8.67
C TRP A 59 -3.53 -0.45 8.82
N GLY A 60 -4.25 -0.10 7.75
CA GLY A 60 -5.71 -0.13 7.71
C GLY A 60 -6.26 -1.53 8.02
N THR A 61 -5.75 -2.57 7.36
CA THR A 61 -6.17 -3.95 7.66
C THR A 61 -5.82 -4.39 9.08
N ARG A 62 -4.70 -3.92 9.65
CA ARG A 62 -4.37 -4.16 11.06
C ARG A 62 -5.40 -3.55 12.01
N ILE A 63 -5.86 -2.32 11.74
CA ILE A 63 -6.90 -1.67 12.54
C ILE A 63 -8.22 -2.46 12.43
N PHE A 64 -8.67 -2.77 11.21
CA PHE A 64 -9.90 -3.54 10.98
C PHE A 64 -9.83 -4.95 11.58
N GLY A 65 -8.70 -5.64 11.42
CA GLY A 65 -8.48 -6.98 11.99
C GLY A 65 -8.44 -6.99 13.51
N THR A 66 -7.83 -5.97 14.13
CA THR A 66 -7.84 -5.80 15.59
C THR A 66 -9.26 -5.53 16.10
N PHE A 67 -10.07 -4.77 15.35
CA PHE A 67 -11.48 -4.55 15.69
C PHE A 67 -12.32 -5.84 15.60
N ALA A 68 -12.08 -6.68 14.58
CA ALA A 68 -12.83 -7.91 14.37
C ALA A 68 -12.43 -9.07 15.29
N PHE A 69 -11.12 -9.24 15.58
CA PHE A 69 -10.60 -10.41 16.29
C PHE A 69 -9.98 -10.10 17.66
N GLY A 70 -9.87 -8.83 18.06
CA GLY A 70 -9.34 -8.41 19.37
C GLY A 70 -7.86 -8.75 19.62
N LYS A 71 -7.14 -9.19 18.57
CA LYS A 71 -5.71 -9.53 18.59
C LYS A 71 -5.00 -8.79 17.48
N GLU A 72 -3.73 -8.45 17.69
CA GLU A 72 -2.91 -7.82 16.66
C GLU A 72 -2.79 -8.78 15.45
N ALA A 73 -3.55 -8.48 14.41
CA ALA A 73 -3.72 -9.38 13.26
C ALA A 73 -2.52 -9.41 12.31
N MET A 74 -1.66 -8.38 12.36
CA MET A 74 -0.51 -8.21 11.45
C MET A 74 0.63 -7.49 12.17
N GLY A 75 1.87 -7.94 11.90
CA GLY A 75 3.06 -7.37 12.51
C GLY A 75 3.43 -6.03 11.89
N LEU A 76 4.11 -5.16 12.67
CA LEU A 76 4.68 -3.91 12.14
C LEU A 76 5.69 -4.13 11.02
N GLY A 77 6.35 -5.29 10.98
CA GLY A 77 7.27 -5.65 9.90
C GLY A 77 6.57 -5.75 8.54
N ASP A 78 5.34 -6.28 8.49
CA ASP A 78 4.57 -6.43 7.26
C ASP A 78 4.16 -5.07 6.66
N VAL A 79 3.93 -4.07 7.52
CA VAL A 79 3.63 -2.69 7.11
C VAL A 79 4.81 -2.07 6.38
N HIS A 80 6.02 -2.18 6.93
CA HIS A 80 7.22 -1.65 6.31
C HIS A 80 7.60 -2.42 5.04
N LEU A 81 7.31 -3.73 4.99
CA LEU A 81 7.55 -4.55 3.81
C LEU A 81 6.65 -4.11 2.65
N MET A 82 5.35 -3.87 2.91
CA MET A 82 4.46 -3.30 1.89
C MET A 82 4.81 -1.85 1.54
N GLY A 83 5.25 -1.04 2.51
CA GLY A 83 5.75 0.29 2.21
C GLY A 83 6.94 0.24 1.24
N ALA A 84 7.95 -0.58 1.54
CA ALA A 84 9.10 -0.76 0.67
C ALA A 84 8.70 -1.31 -0.71
N ALA A 85 7.78 -2.28 -0.76
CA ALA A 85 7.24 -2.78 -2.01
C ALA A 85 6.57 -1.66 -2.82
N GLY A 86 5.69 -0.89 -2.21
CA GLY A 86 4.99 0.23 -2.85
C GLY A 86 5.90 1.32 -3.36
N ALA A 87 7.04 1.57 -2.69
CA ALA A 87 8.05 2.49 -3.20
C ALA A 87 8.68 2.03 -4.53
N VAL A 88 8.73 0.72 -4.78
CA VAL A 88 9.34 0.11 -5.96
C VAL A 88 8.33 -0.12 -7.08
N ILE A 89 7.20 -0.78 -6.79
CA ILE A 89 6.20 -1.17 -7.80
C ILE A 89 5.11 -0.12 -8.00
N GLY A 90 5.07 0.89 -7.14
CA GLY A 90 4.10 1.98 -7.20
C GLY A 90 2.83 1.75 -6.37
N PRO A 91 1.99 2.79 -6.28
CA PRO A 91 0.82 2.85 -5.40
C PRO A 91 -0.28 1.83 -5.73
N TRP A 92 -0.61 1.64 -7.01
CA TRP A 92 -1.70 0.73 -7.38
C TRP A 92 -1.27 -0.74 -7.35
N PRO A 93 -0.11 -1.13 -7.92
CA PRO A 93 0.30 -2.52 -7.91
C PRO A 93 0.54 -3.07 -6.49
N VAL A 94 0.96 -2.25 -5.52
CA VAL A 94 1.13 -2.70 -4.14
C VAL A 94 -0.19 -3.09 -3.47
N VAL A 95 -1.28 -2.38 -3.76
CA VAL A 95 -2.61 -2.77 -3.28
C VAL A 95 -3.00 -4.12 -3.88
N VAL A 96 -2.79 -4.32 -5.17
CA VAL A 96 -3.07 -5.59 -5.85
C VAL A 96 -2.24 -6.73 -5.26
N ALA A 97 -0.95 -6.51 -5.01
CA ALA A 97 -0.06 -7.48 -4.39
C ALA A 97 -0.55 -7.90 -3.00
N PHE A 98 -1.05 -6.94 -2.21
CA PHE A 98 -1.61 -7.21 -0.89
C PHE A 98 -2.85 -8.09 -0.96
N PHE A 99 -3.73 -7.88 -1.93
CA PHE A 99 -4.91 -8.74 -2.12
C PHE A 99 -4.58 -10.12 -2.67
N ILE A 100 -3.55 -10.23 -3.51
CA ILE A 100 -3.10 -11.50 -4.07
C ILE A 100 -2.41 -12.39 -3.01
N ALA A 101 -1.66 -11.79 -2.08
CA ALA A 101 -0.92 -12.50 -1.04
C ALA A 101 -1.75 -13.53 -0.23
N PRO A 102 -2.96 -13.22 0.30
CA PRO A 102 -3.78 -14.19 1.01
C PRO A 102 -4.22 -15.38 0.16
N PHE A 103 -4.37 -15.24 -1.17
CA PHE A 103 -4.69 -16.39 -2.02
C PHE A 103 -3.53 -17.40 -2.04
N PHE A 104 -2.27 -16.93 -2.10
CA PHE A 104 -1.11 -17.81 -1.98
C PHE A 104 -1.01 -18.45 -0.58
N GLY A 105 -1.30 -17.68 0.48
CA GLY A 105 -1.38 -18.21 1.84
C GLY A 105 -2.46 -19.28 1.99
N LEU A 106 -3.61 -19.10 1.36
CA LEU A 106 -4.72 -20.05 1.37
C LEU A 106 -4.36 -21.35 0.64
N VAL A 107 -3.77 -21.26 -0.55
CA VAL A 107 -3.29 -22.43 -1.31
C VAL A 107 -2.28 -23.23 -0.48
N TRP A 108 -1.34 -22.54 0.17
CA TRP A 108 -0.37 -23.19 1.06
C TRP A 108 -1.03 -23.84 2.28
N ALA A 109 -1.99 -23.16 2.91
CA ALA A 109 -2.75 -23.70 4.03
C ALA A 109 -3.51 -24.98 3.63
N PHE A 110 -4.10 -25.01 2.43
CA PHE A 110 -4.75 -26.20 1.87
C PHE A 110 -3.77 -27.37 1.71
N ILE A 111 -2.56 -27.11 1.20
CA ILE A 111 -1.51 -28.14 1.09
C ILE A 111 -1.10 -28.63 2.49
N CYS A 112 -0.80 -27.73 3.42
CA CYS A 112 -0.42 -28.09 4.80
C CYS A 112 -1.50 -28.86 5.55
N MET A 113 -2.78 -28.58 5.29
CA MET A 113 -3.91 -29.34 5.84
C MET A 113 -3.85 -30.82 5.42
N PHE A 114 -3.44 -31.09 4.19
CA PHE A 114 -3.26 -32.45 3.67
C PHE A 114 -2.07 -33.17 4.32
N PHE A 115 -1.02 -32.43 4.72
CA PHE A 115 0.20 -32.96 5.35
C PHE A 115 0.21 -32.88 6.90
N LYS A 116 -0.90 -32.51 7.55
CA LYS A 116 -1.09 -32.41 9.02
C LYS A 116 -0.01 -31.61 9.78
N LYS A 117 0.67 -30.66 9.15
CA LYS A 117 1.62 -29.75 9.83
C LYS A 117 0.93 -28.42 10.13
N MET A 118 0.36 -28.30 11.33
CA MET A 118 -0.09 -27.01 11.86
C MET A 118 1.09 -26.24 12.44
N GLN A 119 1.89 -25.60 11.58
CA GLN A 119 2.79 -24.54 12.03
C GLN A 119 2.06 -23.21 11.85
N GLN A 120 2.18 -22.33 12.86
CA GLN A 120 1.79 -20.93 12.74
C GLN A 120 2.37 -20.37 11.44
N ILE A 121 1.50 -19.94 10.54
CA ILE A 121 1.88 -19.51 9.20
C ILE A 121 2.33 -18.04 9.31
N PRO A 122 3.63 -17.71 9.23
CA PRO A 122 4.05 -16.32 9.18
C PRO A 122 3.53 -15.69 7.90
N TYR A 123 2.91 -14.51 8.00
CA TYR A 123 2.25 -13.85 6.87
C TYR A 123 3.26 -13.19 5.91
N GLY A 124 4.41 -12.76 6.42
CA GLY A 124 5.47 -12.07 5.68
C GLY A 124 5.94 -12.80 4.41
N PRO A 125 6.28 -14.10 4.43
CA PRO A 125 6.70 -14.83 3.24
C PRO A 125 5.66 -14.86 2.10
N PHE A 126 4.37 -15.01 2.41
CA PHE A 126 3.31 -14.99 1.39
C PHE A 126 3.11 -13.61 0.81
N LEU A 127 3.28 -12.60 1.65
CA LEU A 127 3.23 -11.20 1.25
C LEU A 127 4.39 -10.87 0.29
N SER A 128 5.61 -11.33 0.58
CA SER A 128 6.75 -11.22 -0.34
C SER A 128 6.53 -11.95 -1.67
N ILE A 129 5.92 -13.14 -1.66
CA ILE A 129 5.58 -13.87 -2.90
C ILE A 129 4.54 -13.09 -3.71
N GLY A 130 3.50 -12.54 -3.06
CA GLY A 130 2.51 -11.69 -3.74
C GLY A 130 3.15 -10.48 -4.41
N VAL A 131 4.08 -9.81 -3.71
CA VAL A 131 4.86 -8.69 -4.28
C VAL A 131 5.71 -9.14 -5.46
N LEU A 132 6.44 -10.25 -5.35
CA LEU A 132 7.26 -10.78 -6.46
C LEU A 132 6.43 -11.11 -7.69
N VAL A 133 5.26 -11.73 -7.51
CA VAL A 133 4.36 -12.08 -8.61
C VAL A 133 3.85 -10.83 -9.31
N VAL A 134 3.42 -9.81 -8.56
CA VAL A 134 2.98 -8.54 -9.15
C VAL A 134 4.13 -7.77 -9.81
N MET A 135 5.34 -7.89 -9.27
CA MET A 135 6.52 -7.27 -9.86
C MET A 135 6.89 -7.93 -11.21
N ILE A 136 6.78 -9.26 -11.31
CA ILE A 136 7.02 -9.99 -12.57
C ILE A 136 5.89 -9.74 -13.58
N LEU A 137 4.63 -9.72 -13.11
CA LEU A 137 3.44 -9.51 -13.94
C LEU A 137 3.04 -8.03 -14.03
N ASN A 138 3.97 -7.10 -13.81
CA ASN A 138 3.65 -5.68 -13.69
C ASN A 138 2.94 -5.15 -14.93
N ASP A 139 3.39 -5.53 -16.13
CA ASP A 139 2.75 -5.13 -17.39
C ASP A 139 1.30 -5.60 -17.48
N ALA A 140 1.01 -6.84 -17.08
CA ALA A 140 -0.34 -7.40 -17.08
C ALA A 140 -1.23 -6.72 -16.02
N VAL A 141 -0.67 -6.44 -14.84
CA VAL A 141 -1.37 -5.74 -13.75
C VAL A 141 -1.69 -4.30 -14.16
N MET A 142 -0.75 -3.59 -14.76
CA MET A 142 -0.95 -2.23 -15.25
C MET A 142 -1.97 -2.18 -16.39
N ASN A 143 -1.94 -3.12 -17.33
CA ASN A 143 -2.95 -3.22 -18.38
C ASN A 143 -4.35 -3.49 -17.80
N TRP A 144 -4.46 -4.37 -16.82
CA TRP A 144 -5.73 -4.62 -16.13
C TRP A 144 -6.23 -3.40 -15.38
N LEU A 145 -5.35 -2.69 -14.66
CA LEU A 145 -5.70 -1.44 -13.97
C LEU A 145 -6.17 -0.37 -14.95
N HIS A 146 -5.49 -0.20 -16.08
CA HIS A 146 -5.90 0.74 -17.11
C HIS A 146 -7.28 0.41 -17.69
N PHE A 147 -7.56 -0.87 -17.93
CA PHE A 147 -8.88 -1.31 -18.37
C PHE A 147 -9.97 -0.99 -17.33
N VAL A 148 -9.71 -1.20 -16.04
CA VAL A 148 -10.69 -0.96 -14.96
C VAL A 148 -10.96 0.53 -14.72
N PHE A 149 -9.97 1.40 -14.88
CA PHE A 149 -10.13 2.84 -14.59
C PHE A 149 -10.55 3.68 -15.81
N PHE A 150 -10.23 3.25 -17.03
CA PHE A 150 -10.49 4.01 -18.26
C PHE A 150 -11.56 3.38 -19.17
N HIS A 151 -12.30 2.39 -18.68
CA HIS A 151 -13.49 1.82 -19.30
C HIS A 151 -14.63 1.79 -18.29
#